data_AF-A0A4Q4UTR7-F1
#
_entry.id   AF-A0A4Q4UTR7-F1
#
_cell.length_a   1.000
_cell.length_b   1.000
_cell.length_c   1.000
_cell.angle_alpha   90.00
_cell.angle_beta   90.00
_cell.angle_gamma   90.00
#
_symmetry.space_group_name_H-M   'P 1'
#
loop_
_entity.id
_entity.type
_entity.pdbx_description
1 polymer ?
#
loop_
_entity_poly.entity_id
_entity_poly.type
_entity_poly.pdbx_seq_one_letter_code
_entity_poly.pdbx_strand_id
1 'polypeptide(L)'
;MSERPKKPKPPKAPVPAPKPSSSSTAAERNKVANTNEKKKPNKRPKGKKNTQDGGSKTSWMLKNTGAVIHPLTTVLAIDAEVSSAGGFELLCTYNWIEKAKNKRGPAIYVPGGPPKWKPPTLPITLPQDTGMQYADQNAFRTPKYPFEPVFWALDLMNPDMRFNDVDLVCNRNSLRKLLDIATGRRPDPFVMHLHMVEKTLFITRKEKNARMRVFGNTNSGYGHNFEKACTEADRDVVGSSSHHRVVKYSMGGLNCVVRFEVDAYYEGNEEGVCARDFDHEDNALAESFDLLTLKEIDSDSTKGTTSNTSTSAVRKGAVLSSSQMAEIKAKNGTGGTVYFKSYLPQLWFGRTPYLFIGKNTKGTFHNIVKMHAGSKFTEWEKENQEGLRKLVGILRELREVVSKVESSAAVLMYEKKKDEPMKILEMKNPTSVLPEDIRGKYWSL
;
A
#
# COMPACT_ATOMS: atom_id res chain seq x y z
N MET A 1 -24.82 -62.27 -30.23
CA MET A 1 -25.95 -61.37 -30.57
C MET A 1 -25.42 -59.95 -30.57
N SER A 2 -25.39 -59.33 -31.75
CA SER A 2 -24.73 -58.06 -32.03
C SER A 2 -25.71 -56.91 -31.82
N GLU A 3 -25.49 -56.06 -30.80
CA GLU A 3 -26.29 -54.86 -30.59
C GLU A 3 -25.77 -53.68 -31.41
N ARG A 4 -26.70 -53.04 -32.14
CA ARG A 4 -26.47 -51.93 -33.08
C ARG A 4 -26.12 -50.62 -32.35
N PRO A 5 -25.25 -49.77 -32.93
CA PRO A 5 -24.96 -48.44 -32.40
C PRO A 5 -26.10 -47.45 -32.69
N LYS A 6 -26.48 -46.64 -31.68
CA LYS A 6 -27.47 -45.55 -31.79
C LYS A 6 -26.85 -44.34 -32.51
N LYS A 7 -27.55 -43.83 -33.55
CA LYS A 7 -27.18 -42.63 -34.31
C LYS A 7 -27.28 -41.34 -33.46
N PRO A 8 -26.41 -40.34 -33.68
CA PRO A 8 -26.48 -39.04 -33.02
C PRO A 8 -27.59 -38.13 -33.59
N LYS A 9 -28.20 -37.31 -32.72
CA LYS A 9 -29.17 -36.27 -33.09
C LYS A 9 -28.48 -35.05 -33.75
N PRO A 10 -29.08 -34.41 -34.77
CA PRO A 10 -28.51 -33.21 -35.40
C PRO A 10 -28.68 -31.95 -34.51
N PRO A 11 -27.86 -30.90 -34.73
CA PRO A 11 -27.87 -29.68 -33.93
C PRO A 11 -29.09 -28.78 -34.22
N LYS A 12 -29.54 -28.06 -33.19
CA LYS A 12 -30.60 -27.03 -33.31
C LYS A 12 -30.04 -25.77 -33.98
N ALA A 13 -30.82 -25.20 -34.90
CA ALA A 13 -30.52 -23.98 -35.65
C ALA A 13 -30.48 -22.71 -34.76
N PRO A 14 -29.76 -21.64 -35.19
CA PRO A 14 -29.56 -20.42 -34.40
C PRO A 14 -30.78 -19.48 -34.39
N VAL A 15 -30.94 -18.76 -33.28
CA VAL A 15 -31.95 -17.72 -33.04
C VAL A 15 -31.54 -16.40 -33.74
N PRO A 16 -32.43 -15.67 -34.43
CA PRO A 16 -32.07 -14.45 -35.15
C PRO A 16 -31.95 -13.23 -34.22
N ALA A 17 -31.02 -12.33 -34.54
CA ALA A 17 -30.77 -11.06 -33.86
C ALA A 17 -31.79 -9.97 -34.25
N PRO A 18 -32.14 -9.01 -33.36
CA PRO A 18 -32.98 -7.87 -33.72
C PRO A 18 -32.22 -6.80 -34.54
N LYS A 19 -32.88 -6.26 -35.57
CA LYS A 19 -32.39 -5.17 -36.43
C LYS A 19 -32.64 -3.76 -35.83
N PRO A 20 -31.86 -2.74 -36.23
CA PRO A 20 -31.91 -1.39 -35.66
C PRO A 20 -33.00 -0.52 -36.30
N SER A 21 -33.63 0.37 -35.51
CA SER A 21 -34.57 1.39 -35.98
C SER A 21 -33.85 2.70 -36.31
N SER A 22 -33.87 3.07 -37.59
CA SER A 22 -33.49 4.39 -38.11
C SER A 22 -34.69 5.34 -38.13
N SER A 23 -34.50 6.60 -37.75
CA SER A 23 -35.44 7.68 -38.10
C SER A 23 -34.67 8.92 -38.52
N SER A 24 -34.88 9.36 -39.76
CA SER A 24 -34.39 10.62 -40.32
C SER A 24 -35.55 11.59 -40.60
N THR A 25 -35.26 12.87 -40.34
CA THR A 25 -35.67 14.09 -41.08
C THR A 25 -37.12 14.62 -41.02
N ALA A 26 -37.25 15.72 -40.25
CA ALA A 26 -37.56 17.11 -40.66
C ALA A 26 -38.84 17.45 -41.45
N ALA A 27 -39.60 18.47 -40.99
CA ALA A 27 -39.58 19.85 -41.52
C ALA A 27 -40.68 20.78 -40.92
N GLU A 28 -40.34 22.08 -40.92
CA GLU A 28 -41.21 23.29 -40.93
C GLU A 28 -41.93 23.74 -39.63
N ARG A 29 -41.97 25.01 -39.21
CA ARG A 29 -42.05 26.29 -39.96
C ARG A 29 -41.79 27.54 -39.06
N ASN A 30 -41.25 28.58 -39.71
CA ASN A 30 -41.48 30.04 -39.61
C ASN A 30 -41.09 30.94 -38.40
N LYS A 31 -40.14 31.83 -38.72
CA LYS A 31 -39.95 33.28 -38.42
C LYS A 31 -41.09 34.02 -37.71
N VAL A 32 -40.72 34.93 -36.78
CA VAL A 32 -40.60 36.40 -36.99
C VAL A 32 -39.98 37.03 -35.73
N ALA A 33 -39.08 38.00 -35.93
CA ALA A 33 -38.46 38.83 -34.91
C ALA A 33 -39.23 40.16 -34.75
N ASN A 34 -39.28 40.74 -33.54
CA ASN A 34 -39.31 42.19 -33.39
C ASN A 34 -38.83 42.71 -32.02
N THR A 35 -37.77 43.53 -32.09
CA THR A 35 -37.44 44.79 -31.38
C THR A 35 -37.61 45.02 -29.87
N ASN A 36 -36.47 45.35 -29.25
CA ASN A 36 -36.16 46.41 -28.25
C ASN A 36 -37.28 46.98 -27.35
N GLU A 37 -37.08 46.95 -26.02
CA GLU A 37 -36.78 48.16 -25.21
C GLU A 37 -36.56 47.88 -23.70
N LYS A 38 -35.85 48.82 -23.05
CA LYS A 38 -35.31 48.81 -21.69
C LYS A 38 -36.36 48.81 -20.56
N LYS A 39 -36.06 48.14 -19.44
CA LYS A 39 -36.25 48.65 -18.05
C LYS A 39 -35.67 47.71 -16.97
N LYS A 40 -34.68 48.19 -16.23
CA LYS A 40 -34.41 47.83 -14.80
C LYS A 40 -35.22 48.81 -13.92
N PRO A 41 -35.37 48.62 -12.59
CA PRO A 41 -35.01 47.48 -11.71
C PRO A 41 -36.14 47.08 -10.74
N ASN A 42 -36.01 45.97 -10.01
CA ASN A 42 -36.46 45.97 -8.60
C ASN A 42 -35.70 44.97 -7.72
N LYS A 43 -35.14 45.50 -6.62
CA LYS A 43 -34.41 44.79 -5.58
C LYS A 43 -35.39 44.17 -4.57
N ARG A 44 -35.15 42.93 -4.16
CA ARG A 44 -35.62 42.36 -2.87
C ARG A 44 -34.50 41.52 -2.22
N PRO A 45 -34.50 41.37 -0.89
CA PRO A 45 -33.28 41.40 -0.07
C PRO A 45 -32.54 40.06 0.01
N LYS A 46 -31.23 40.15 0.25
CA LYS A 46 -30.32 39.04 0.53
C LYS A 46 -30.80 38.22 1.74
N GLY A 47 -31.28 37.00 1.49
CA GLY A 47 -31.33 35.95 2.50
C GLY A 47 -29.91 35.51 2.83
N LYS A 48 -29.54 35.57 4.11
CA LYS A 48 -28.30 35.00 4.65
C LYS A 48 -28.21 33.53 4.24
N LYS A 49 -27.32 33.20 3.30
CA LYS A 49 -26.85 31.82 3.15
C LYS A 49 -26.04 31.52 4.39
N ASN A 50 -26.57 30.65 5.24
CA ASN A 50 -25.79 29.89 6.21
C ASN A 50 -24.58 29.32 5.45
N THR A 51 -23.41 29.87 5.73
CA THR A 51 -22.14 29.21 5.48
C THR A 51 -22.14 27.96 6.36
N GLN A 52 -22.56 26.83 5.78
CA GLN A 52 -22.14 25.53 6.28
C GLN A 52 -20.61 25.54 6.22
N ASP A 53 -20.01 25.68 7.38
CA ASP A 53 -18.58 25.53 7.60
C ASP A 53 -18.18 24.14 7.11
N GLY A 54 -17.54 24.10 5.94
CA GLY A 54 -17.07 22.86 5.33
C GLY A 54 -15.88 22.36 6.13
N GLY A 55 -16.14 21.50 7.12
CA GLY A 55 -15.13 20.94 8.00
C GLY A 55 -13.89 20.46 7.21
N SER A 56 -12.70 20.89 7.65
CA SER A 56 -11.43 20.59 7.01
C SER A 56 -11.30 19.10 6.65
N LYS A 57 -10.78 18.79 5.45
CA LYS A 57 -10.54 17.42 4.95
C LYS A 57 -9.70 16.57 5.90
N THR A 58 -8.94 17.19 6.81
CA THR A 58 -8.06 16.58 7.81
C THR A 58 -8.66 16.44 9.21
N SER A 59 -9.88 16.92 9.46
CA SER A 59 -10.53 16.89 10.79
C SER A 59 -10.60 15.50 11.43
N TRP A 60 -10.67 14.43 10.63
CA TRP A 60 -10.67 13.05 11.10
C TRP A 60 -9.36 12.65 11.80
N MET A 61 -8.24 13.34 11.52
CA MET A 61 -6.92 13.06 12.08
C MET A 61 -6.86 13.38 13.57
N LEU A 62 -7.63 14.38 14.01
CA LEU A 62 -7.75 14.80 15.41
C LEU A 62 -8.65 13.88 16.25
N LYS A 63 -9.20 12.81 15.67
CA LYS A 63 -9.98 11.83 16.43
C LYS A 63 -9.07 11.09 17.39
N ASN A 64 -9.48 11.06 18.67
CA ASN A 64 -8.73 10.46 19.77
C ASN A 64 -7.39 11.16 20.12
N THR A 65 -7.20 12.43 19.70
CA THR A 65 -6.01 13.22 20.06
C THR A 65 -6.32 14.20 21.19
N GLY A 66 -5.35 14.38 22.09
CA GLY A 66 -5.37 15.33 23.20
C GLY A 66 -4.34 16.45 23.02
N ALA A 67 -3.72 16.85 24.12
CA ALA A 67 -2.72 17.91 24.11
C ALA A 67 -1.50 17.53 23.26
N VAL A 68 -0.76 18.53 22.77
CA VAL A 68 0.55 18.30 22.16
C VAL A 68 1.53 17.94 23.26
N ILE A 69 2.13 16.75 23.16
CA ILE A 69 3.19 16.28 24.07
C ILE A 69 4.52 16.88 23.63
N HIS A 70 4.81 16.78 22.33
CA HIS A 70 6.12 17.17 21.79
C HIS A 70 6.03 17.60 20.32
N PRO A 71 6.40 18.84 19.98
CA PRO A 71 6.58 19.24 18.59
C PRO A 71 7.98 18.83 18.08
N LEU A 72 8.06 18.16 16.93
CA LEU A 72 9.33 17.83 16.28
C LEU A 72 9.81 19.01 15.44
N THR A 73 10.36 20.03 16.10
CA THR A 73 10.85 21.25 15.44
C THR A 73 12.20 21.06 14.76
N THR A 74 13.08 20.23 15.34
CA THR A 74 14.45 20.04 14.86
C THR A 74 14.73 18.57 14.66
N VAL A 75 14.95 18.15 13.42
CA VAL A 75 15.36 16.78 13.11
C VAL A 75 16.88 16.69 13.15
N LEU A 76 17.42 16.08 14.20
CA LEU A 76 18.85 15.86 14.35
C LEU A 76 19.28 14.59 13.62
N ALA A 77 20.34 14.68 12.81
CA ALA A 77 20.99 13.50 12.25
C ALA A 77 21.78 12.79 13.35
N ILE A 78 21.68 11.46 13.43
CA ILE A 78 22.63 10.67 14.23
C ILE A 78 24.03 10.73 13.63
N ASP A 79 25.08 10.34 14.35
CA ASP A 79 26.46 10.32 13.80
C ASP A 79 26.75 9.12 12.89
N ALA A 80 26.22 7.95 13.25
CA ALA A 80 26.50 6.72 12.53
C ALA A 80 25.86 6.71 11.13
N GLU A 81 26.60 6.21 10.15
CA GLU A 81 26.08 5.98 8.81
C GLU A 81 24.99 4.90 8.81
N VAL A 82 24.06 5.02 7.86
CA VAL A 82 22.99 4.05 7.67
C VAL A 82 23.30 3.22 6.44
N SER A 83 23.48 1.91 6.59
CA SER A 83 23.76 1.03 5.46
C SER A 83 22.93 -0.25 5.46
N SER A 84 22.60 -0.76 4.27
CA SER A 84 22.02 -2.10 4.10
C SER A 84 23.05 -3.23 4.03
N ALA A 85 24.35 -2.92 4.00
CA ALA A 85 25.42 -3.91 3.86
C ALA A 85 25.48 -4.93 5.01
N GLY A 86 24.96 -4.59 6.19
CA GLY A 86 24.85 -5.50 7.34
C GLY A 86 23.86 -6.67 7.15
N GLY A 87 23.21 -6.76 5.98
CA GLY A 87 22.24 -7.81 5.69
C GLY A 87 20.91 -7.62 6.41
N PHE A 88 20.08 -8.65 6.34
CA PHE A 88 18.78 -8.72 7.01
C PHE A 88 18.36 -10.17 7.19
N GLU A 89 17.46 -10.39 8.13
CA GLU A 89 16.84 -11.67 8.41
C GLU A 89 15.38 -11.65 7.97
N LEU A 90 14.90 -12.73 7.35
CA LEU A 90 13.48 -12.95 7.11
C LEU A 90 12.86 -13.63 8.34
N LEU A 91 12.02 -12.91 9.08
CA LEU A 91 11.39 -13.44 10.30
C LEU A 91 10.19 -14.34 9.98
N CYS A 92 9.28 -13.84 9.14
CA CYS A 92 8.10 -14.58 8.69
C CYS A 92 7.51 -13.98 7.41
N THR A 93 6.65 -14.77 6.75
CA THR A 93 5.88 -14.35 5.58
C THR A 93 4.48 -14.94 5.65
N TYR A 94 3.53 -14.29 4.97
CA TYR A 94 2.16 -14.78 4.92
C TYR A 94 1.34 -14.20 3.76
N ASN A 95 0.29 -14.91 3.35
CA ASN A 95 -0.77 -14.36 2.49
C ASN A 95 -2.08 -14.27 3.25
N TRP A 96 -2.87 -13.24 2.96
CA TRP A 96 -4.25 -13.19 3.43
C TRP A 96 -5.14 -14.14 2.65
N ILE A 97 -5.87 -15.03 3.33
CA ILE A 97 -6.85 -15.91 2.69
C ILE A 97 -8.07 -15.07 2.28
N GLU A 98 -8.51 -15.20 1.02
CA GLU A 98 -9.78 -14.64 0.60
C GLU A 98 -10.93 -15.51 1.13
N LYS A 99 -11.92 -14.86 1.75
CA LYS A 99 -12.97 -15.59 2.45
C LYS A 99 -13.86 -16.29 1.42
N ALA A 100 -13.88 -17.62 1.46
CA ALA A 100 -15.06 -18.34 0.99
C ALA A 100 -16.25 -17.96 1.88
N LYS A 101 -17.46 -17.84 1.30
CA LYS A 101 -18.70 -17.33 1.92
C LYS A 101 -19.05 -17.91 3.31
N ASN A 102 -18.40 -19.01 3.73
CA ASN A 102 -18.75 -19.81 4.91
C ASN A 102 -17.63 -19.98 5.96
N LYS A 103 -16.44 -19.35 5.84
CA LYS A 103 -15.37 -19.47 6.87
C LYS A 103 -15.38 -18.30 7.87
N ARG A 104 -15.32 -18.65 9.16
CA ARG A 104 -15.33 -17.73 10.31
C ARG A 104 -13.92 -17.16 10.56
N GLY A 105 -13.81 -15.84 10.76
CA GLY A 105 -12.58 -15.15 11.17
C GLY A 105 -11.61 -14.72 10.05
N PRO A 106 -10.73 -13.73 10.28
CA PRO A 106 -9.58 -13.45 9.43
C PRO A 106 -8.55 -14.59 9.54
N ALA A 107 -8.01 -15.07 8.42
CA ALA A 107 -7.00 -16.14 8.41
C ALA A 107 -5.91 -15.90 7.35
N ILE A 108 -4.71 -16.42 7.62
CA ILE A 108 -3.53 -16.30 6.75
C ILE A 108 -2.96 -17.67 6.34
N TYR A 109 -2.39 -17.76 5.14
CA TYR A 109 -1.49 -18.86 4.76
C TYR A 109 -0.07 -18.51 5.19
N VAL A 110 0.63 -19.47 5.78
CA VAL A 110 1.99 -19.32 6.30
C VAL A 110 2.83 -20.52 5.82
N PRO A 111 3.99 -20.31 5.16
CA PRO A 111 4.60 -19.03 4.81
C PRO A 111 3.84 -18.25 3.71
N GLY A 112 2.86 -18.87 3.07
CA GLY A 112 2.26 -18.34 1.85
C GLY A 112 3.27 -18.32 0.69
N GLY A 113 3.06 -17.45 -0.28
CA GLY A 113 3.99 -17.19 -1.38
C GLY A 113 3.51 -16.00 -2.22
N PRO A 114 4.43 -15.15 -2.72
CA PRO A 114 4.10 -14.18 -3.75
C PRO A 114 3.85 -14.92 -5.09
N PRO A 115 3.07 -14.37 -6.02
CA PRO A 115 2.91 -14.98 -7.33
C PRO A 115 4.19 -14.86 -8.16
N LYS A 116 4.37 -15.76 -9.12
CA LYS A 116 5.50 -15.76 -10.05
C LYS A 116 5.35 -14.62 -11.03
N TRP A 117 6.40 -13.82 -11.23
CA TRP A 117 6.50 -12.92 -12.38
C TRP A 117 6.49 -13.74 -13.67
N LYS A 118 5.51 -13.48 -14.53
CA LYS A 118 5.28 -14.15 -15.81
C LYS A 118 4.54 -13.19 -16.75
N PRO A 119 5.25 -12.27 -17.42
CA PRO A 119 4.63 -11.24 -18.23
C PRO A 119 4.02 -11.84 -19.51
N PRO A 120 2.92 -11.29 -20.02
CA PRO A 120 2.36 -11.68 -21.30
C PRO A 120 3.21 -11.13 -22.45
N THR A 121 2.99 -11.64 -23.66
CA THR A 121 3.53 -11.01 -24.87
C THR A 121 2.92 -9.61 -25.06
N LEU A 122 3.78 -8.62 -25.31
CA LEU A 122 3.38 -7.23 -25.53
C LEU A 122 3.26 -6.92 -27.04
N PRO A 123 2.41 -5.97 -27.44
CA PRO A 123 1.57 -5.13 -26.59
C PRO A 123 0.33 -5.87 -26.05
N ILE A 124 -0.14 -5.46 -24.86
CA ILE A 124 -1.40 -5.94 -24.27
C ILE A 124 -2.27 -4.75 -23.86
N THR A 125 -3.57 -4.81 -24.12
CA THR A 125 -4.52 -3.80 -23.65
C THR A 125 -5.28 -4.32 -22.44
N LEU A 126 -5.23 -3.57 -21.35
CA LEU A 126 -5.86 -3.93 -20.08
C LEU A 126 -6.95 -2.90 -19.70
N PRO A 127 -8.04 -3.34 -19.05
CA PRO A 127 -9.04 -2.41 -18.54
C PRO A 127 -8.47 -1.56 -17.39
N GLN A 128 -9.08 -0.41 -17.15
CA GLN A 128 -8.77 0.40 -15.97
C GLN A 128 -9.08 -0.37 -14.68
N ASP A 129 -8.32 -0.09 -13.62
CA ASP A 129 -8.57 -0.66 -12.30
C ASP A 129 -9.95 -0.19 -11.80
N THR A 130 -10.74 -1.11 -11.26
CA THR A 130 -12.09 -0.81 -10.76
C THR A 130 -12.36 -1.49 -9.43
N GLY A 131 -13.41 -1.06 -8.74
CA GLY A 131 -13.87 -1.74 -7.54
C GLY A 131 -13.24 -1.25 -6.26
N MET A 132 -13.37 -2.06 -5.22
CA MET A 132 -12.91 -1.72 -3.88
C MET A 132 -11.43 -2.11 -3.73
N GLN A 133 -10.65 -1.20 -3.15
CA GLN A 133 -9.21 -1.35 -2.96
C GLN A 133 -8.85 -1.17 -1.48
N TYR A 134 -7.77 -1.78 -1.02
CA TYR A 134 -7.29 -1.66 0.36
C TYR A 134 -6.21 -0.58 0.50
N ALA A 135 -6.39 0.37 1.43
CA ALA A 135 -5.33 1.29 1.84
C ALA A 135 -4.32 0.63 2.80
N ASP A 136 -4.82 -0.32 3.60
CA ASP A 136 -4.03 -1.21 4.46
C ASP A 136 -4.85 -2.49 4.72
N GLN A 137 -4.42 -3.62 4.16
CA GLN A 137 -5.12 -4.89 4.31
C GLN A 137 -5.13 -5.42 5.74
N ASN A 138 -4.05 -5.20 6.48
CA ASN A 138 -3.93 -5.68 7.84
C ASN A 138 -4.82 -4.84 8.76
N ALA A 139 -4.76 -3.50 8.66
CA ALA A 139 -5.66 -2.65 9.41
C ALA A 139 -7.13 -2.82 9.01
N PHE A 140 -7.42 -3.29 7.80
CA PHE A 140 -8.78 -3.65 7.43
C PHE A 140 -9.24 -4.98 8.06
N ARG A 141 -8.42 -6.03 7.97
CA ARG A 141 -8.79 -7.39 8.37
C ARG A 141 -8.67 -7.62 9.88
N THR A 142 -7.72 -6.95 10.53
CA THR A 142 -7.50 -6.94 11.99
C THR A 142 -7.43 -5.49 12.50
N PRO A 143 -8.54 -4.74 12.48
CA PRO A 143 -8.54 -3.30 12.78
C PRO A 143 -8.14 -2.94 14.20
N LYS A 144 -8.32 -3.86 15.16
CA LYS A 144 -7.88 -3.66 16.54
C LYS A 144 -6.36 -3.81 16.68
N TYR A 145 -5.78 -4.81 16.02
CA TYR A 145 -4.36 -5.17 16.12
C TYR A 145 -3.78 -5.43 14.72
N PRO A 146 -3.38 -4.38 13.98
CA PRO A 146 -2.89 -4.54 12.61
C PRO A 146 -1.61 -5.36 12.50
N PHE A 147 -0.83 -5.52 13.57
CA PHE A 147 0.39 -6.35 13.58
C PHE A 147 0.16 -7.80 14.05
N GLU A 148 -1.02 -8.14 14.56
CA GLU A 148 -1.33 -9.50 15.03
C GLU A 148 -1.00 -10.62 14.01
N PRO A 149 -1.25 -10.45 12.70
CA PRO A 149 -0.90 -11.48 11.71
C PRO A 149 0.59 -11.80 11.63
N VAL A 150 1.47 -10.87 12.01
CA VAL A 150 2.91 -11.11 12.10
C VAL A 150 3.19 -12.19 13.14
N PHE A 151 2.53 -12.12 14.30
CA PHE A 151 2.75 -13.07 15.39
C PHE A 151 2.10 -14.42 15.13
N TRP A 152 0.95 -14.47 14.43
CA TRP A 152 0.39 -15.73 13.94
C TRP A 152 1.35 -16.44 12.96
N ALA A 153 2.05 -15.68 12.12
CA ALA A 153 3.03 -16.25 11.18
C ALA A 153 4.32 -16.68 11.89
N LEU A 154 4.81 -15.89 12.85
CA LEU A 154 5.95 -16.24 13.70
C LEU A 154 5.69 -17.53 14.49
N ASP A 155 4.49 -17.74 15.02
CA ASP A 155 4.14 -18.97 15.75
C ASP A 155 4.38 -20.25 14.93
N LEU A 156 4.29 -20.17 13.60
CA LEU A 156 4.50 -21.30 12.71
C LEU A 156 5.90 -21.36 12.09
N MET A 157 6.54 -20.22 11.85
CA MET A 157 7.82 -20.12 11.14
C MET A 157 9.03 -19.93 12.07
N ASN A 158 8.87 -19.18 13.14
CA ASN A 158 9.95 -18.81 14.05
C ASN A 158 9.40 -18.62 15.49
N PRO A 159 8.94 -19.69 16.15
CA PRO A 159 8.27 -19.62 17.45
C PRO A 159 9.20 -19.19 18.61
N ASP A 160 10.50 -19.34 18.41
CA ASP A 160 11.53 -19.00 19.39
C ASP A 160 12.00 -17.54 19.27
N MET A 161 11.58 -16.83 18.22
CA MET A 161 11.86 -15.41 18.09
C MET A 161 11.34 -14.63 19.30
N ARG A 162 12.19 -13.75 19.83
CA ARG A 162 11.85 -12.80 20.89
C ARG A 162 12.07 -11.39 20.40
N PHE A 163 11.28 -10.46 20.92
CA PHE A 163 11.32 -9.05 20.53
C PHE A 163 12.00 -8.17 21.59
N ASN A 164 12.55 -8.79 22.64
CA ASN A 164 13.28 -8.10 23.70
C ASN A 164 14.49 -7.31 23.20
N ASP A 165 15.02 -7.60 22.00
CA ASP A 165 16.14 -6.88 21.37
C ASP A 165 15.70 -5.97 20.20
N VAL A 166 14.40 -5.89 19.92
CA VAL A 166 13.84 -5.09 18.82
C VAL A 166 13.51 -3.69 19.33
N ASP A 167 13.99 -2.67 18.64
CA ASP A 167 13.75 -1.27 18.99
C ASP A 167 12.52 -0.70 18.29
N LEU A 168 12.23 -1.16 17.07
CA LEU A 168 11.18 -0.63 16.21
C LEU A 168 10.43 -1.74 15.47
N VAL A 169 9.10 -1.71 15.50
CA VAL A 169 8.22 -2.49 14.63
C VAL A 169 7.35 -1.54 13.82
N CYS A 170 7.43 -1.59 12.49
CA CYS A 170 6.64 -0.70 11.65
C CYS A 170 6.35 -1.30 10.26
N ASN A 171 5.53 -0.59 9.49
CA ASN A 171 5.35 -0.87 8.07
C ASN A 171 6.32 -0.03 7.23
N ARG A 172 6.78 -0.58 6.10
CA ARG A 172 7.64 0.11 5.11
C ARG A 172 7.10 1.48 4.68
N ASN A 173 5.78 1.63 4.56
CA ASN A 173 5.17 2.91 4.20
C ASN A 173 5.36 3.99 5.29
N SER A 174 5.35 3.61 6.56
CA SER A 174 5.59 4.55 7.67
C SER A 174 7.01 5.13 7.56
N LEU A 175 8.01 4.27 7.30
CA LEU A 175 9.39 4.70 7.11
C LEU A 175 9.55 5.63 5.90
N ARG A 176 8.85 5.36 4.78
CA ARG A 176 8.85 6.26 3.61
C ARG A 176 8.35 7.67 3.96
N LYS A 177 7.20 7.77 4.65
CA LYS A 177 6.63 9.07 5.03
C LYS A 177 7.56 9.84 5.98
N LEU A 178 8.20 9.14 6.91
CA LEU A 178 9.17 9.75 7.82
C LEU A 178 10.46 10.16 7.09
N LEU A 179 10.92 9.39 6.11
CA LEU A 179 12.07 9.75 5.27
C LEU A 179 11.77 10.98 4.40
N ASP A 180 10.55 11.09 3.87
CA ASP A 180 10.12 12.28 3.13
C ASP A 180 10.25 13.53 4.03
N ILE A 181 9.75 13.47 5.27
CA ILE A 181 9.93 14.56 6.25
C ILE A 181 11.42 14.81 6.55
N ALA A 182 12.20 13.77 6.80
CA ALA A 182 13.64 13.88 7.10
C ALA A 182 14.46 14.51 5.96
N THR A 183 14.01 14.34 4.72
CA THR A 183 14.62 14.92 3.51
C THR A 183 14.01 16.28 3.11
N GLY A 184 13.19 16.88 3.97
CA GLY A 184 12.56 18.18 3.72
C GLY A 184 11.41 18.15 2.71
N ARG A 185 11.00 16.96 2.27
CA ARG A 185 9.82 16.78 1.42
C ARG A 185 8.54 16.94 2.24
N ARG A 186 7.45 17.29 1.55
CA ARG A 186 6.14 17.56 2.17
C ARG A 186 5.12 16.50 1.70
N PRO A 187 5.10 15.31 2.33
CA PRO A 187 4.17 14.25 1.96
C PRO A 187 2.73 14.69 2.22
N ASP A 188 1.76 13.87 1.83
CA ASP A 188 0.37 14.13 2.21
C ASP A 188 0.16 13.97 3.71
N PRO A 189 -0.83 14.69 4.30
CA PRO A 189 -1.11 14.59 5.73
C PRO A 189 -1.31 13.15 6.18
N PHE A 190 -0.75 12.80 7.33
CA PHE A 190 -0.84 11.46 7.87
C PHE A 190 -0.97 11.46 9.39
N VAL A 191 -1.49 10.34 9.89
CA VAL A 191 -1.52 10.01 11.31
C VAL A 191 -0.94 8.63 11.51
N MET A 192 -0.08 8.50 12.52
CA MET A 192 0.41 7.21 13.00
C MET A 192 0.11 7.09 14.49
N HIS A 193 -0.28 5.90 14.93
CA HIS A 193 -0.31 5.57 16.34
C HIS A 193 1.07 5.04 16.75
N LEU A 194 1.55 5.53 17.88
CA LEU A 194 2.80 5.14 18.51
C LEU A 194 2.46 4.38 19.79
N HIS A 195 3.04 3.19 19.95
CA HIS A 195 2.85 2.36 21.14
C HIS A 195 4.18 1.78 21.59
N MET A 196 4.49 1.89 22.87
CA MET A 196 5.60 1.16 23.47
C MET A 196 5.11 -0.20 23.98
N VAL A 197 5.84 -1.25 23.63
CA VAL A 197 5.74 -2.57 24.25
C VAL A 197 7.12 -2.86 24.83
N GLU A 198 7.24 -2.82 26.15
CA GLU A 198 8.53 -2.78 26.82
C GLU A 198 9.43 -1.68 26.20
N LYS A 199 10.56 -2.07 25.60
CA LYS A 199 11.51 -1.17 24.95
C LYS A 199 11.28 -1.00 23.45
N THR A 200 10.28 -1.66 22.88
CA THR A 200 10.00 -1.70 21.44
C THR A 200 8.94 -0.68 21.05
N LEU A 201 9.27 0.24 20.16
CA LEU A 201 8.31 1.18 19.58
C LEU A 201 7.56 0.51 18.41
N PHE A 202 6.24 0.53 18.46
CA PHE A 202 5.39 0.20 17.34
C PHE A 202 4.88 1.47 16.65
N ILE A 203 4.94 1.49 15.32
CA ILE A 203 4.36 2.56 14.50
C ILE A 203 3.29 1.97 13.58
N THR A 204 2.03 2.27 13.89
CA THR A 204 0.87 1.79 13.13
C THR A 204 0.24 2.94 12.34
N ARG A 205 -0.07 2.72 11.06
CA ARG A 205 -0.78 3.70 10.24
C ARG A 205 -2.23 3.85 10.70
N LYS A 206 -2.73 5.10 10.71
CA LYS A 206 -4.15 5.38 10.86
C LYS A 206 -4.67 6.05 9.59
N GLU A 207 -5.42 5.29 8.80
CA GLU A 207 -6.03 5.78 7.56
C GLU A 207 -7.47 6.26 7.82
N LYS A 208 -7.93 7.27 7.07
CA LYS A 208 -9.33 7.75 7.14
C LYS A 208 -10.30 6.62 6.86
N ASN A 209 -9.99 5.83 5.82
CA ASN A 209 -10.70 4.64 5.43
C ASN A 209 -9.66 3.57 5.10
N ALA A 210 -9.74 2.39 5.73
CA ALA A 210 -8.89 1.26 5.39
C ALA A 210 -9.19 0.66 4.00
N ARG A 211 -10.30 1.09 3.38
CA ARG A 211 -10.73 0.78 2.01
C ARG A 211 -11.01 2.05 1.22
N MET A 212 -10.71 2.03 -0.08
CA MET A 212 -11.04 3.10 -1.02
C MET A 212 -11.74 2.49 -2.24
N ARG A 213 -12.76 3.17 -2.77
CA ARG A 213 -13.42 2.74 -4.01
C ARG A 213 -12.80 3.46 -5.19
N VAL A 214 -12.33 2.70 -6.18
CA VAL A 214 -11.86 3.21 -7.47
C VAL A 214 -13.01 3.06 -8.47
N PHE A 215 -13.42 4.18 -9.07
CA PHE A 215 -14.64 4.25 -9.89
C PHE A 215 -14.39 4.08 -11.40
N GLY A 216 -13.23 3.57 -11.82
CA GLY A 216 -12.96 3.33 -13.25
C GLY A 216 -13.05 4.58 -14.13
N ASN A 217 -12.92 5.78 -13.55
CA ASN A 217 -13.00 7.05 -14.28
C ASN A 217 -11.58 7.56 -14.63
N THR A 218 -11.47 8.78 -15.15
CA THR A 218 -10.22 9.37 -15.68
C THR A 218 -9.02 9.37 -14.72
N ASN A 219 -9.20 9.12 -13.43
CA ASN A 219 -8.13 9.03 -12.42
C ASN A 219 -7.84 7.59 -11.94
N SER A 220 -8.44 6.57 -12.56
CA SER A 220 -8.11 5.16 -12.29
C SER A 220 -6.93 4.71 -13.16
N GLY A 221 -5.92 4.14 -12.49
CA GLY A 221 -4.74 3.57 -13.14
C GLY A 221 -5.01 2.21 -13.77
N TYR A 222 -3.93 1.54 -14.17
CA TYR A 222 -3.94 0.20 -14.74
C TYR A 222 -3.06 -0.76 -13.93
N GLY A 223 -2.70 -0.37 -12.70
CA GLY A 223 -1.65 -1.02 -11.93
C GLY A 223 -2.03 -2.43 -11.50
N HIS A 224 -3.25 -2.63 -10.99
CA HIS A 224 -3.69 -3.94 -10.51
C HIS A 224 -3.95 -4.90 -11.65
N ASN A 225 -4.62 -4.45 -12.70
CA ASN A 225 -4.84 -5.29 -13.87
C ASN A 225 -3.50 -5.66 -14.53
N PHE A 226 -2.52 -4.75 -14.52
CA PHE A 226 -1.17 -5.05 -15.00
C PHE A 226 -0.43 -6.07 -14.12
N GLU A 227 -0.46 -5.91 -12.79
CA GLU A 227 0.09 -6.88 -11.84
C GLU A 227 -0.52 -8.27 -12.05
N LYS A 228 -1.87 -8.35 -12.13
CA LYS A 228 -2.58 -9.61 -12.40
C LYS A 228 -2.23 -10.22 -13.75
N ALA A 229 -2.09 -9.41 -14.79
CA ALA A 229 -1.75 -9.90 -16.12
C ALA A 229 -0.32 -10.41 -16.22
N CYS A 230 0.60 -9.91 -15.39
CA CYS A 230 2.02 -10.26 -15.42
C CYS A 230 2.44 -11.23 -14.31
N THR A 231 1.49 -11.81 -13.58
CA THR A 231 1.80 -12.72 -12.49
C THR A 231 0.93 -13.97 -12.50
N GLU A 232 1.49 -15.09 -12.04
CA GLU A 232 0.79 -16.36 -11.89
C GLU A 232 0.96 -16.88 -10.45
N ALA A 233 -0.15 -17.04 -9.73
CA ALA A 233 -0.11 -17.59 -8.38
C ALA A 233 0.21 -19.10 -8.41
N ASP A 234 1.04 -19.56 -7.47
CA ASP A 234 1.22 -21.00 -7.25
C ASP A 234 -0.12 -21.63 -6.86
N ARG A 235 -0.39 -22.84 -7.38
CA ARG A 235 -1.58 -23.67 -7.09
C ARG A 235 -1.84 -23.77 -5.59
N ASP A 236 -0.78 -23.82 -4.78
CA ASP A 236 -0.88 -23.91 -3.33
C ASP A 236 -1.38 -22.62 -2.67
N VAL A 237 -1.35 -21.45 -3.32
CA VAL A 237 -1.85 -20.19 -2.73
C VAL A 237 -2.93 -19.52 -3.59
N VAL A 238 -3.50 -20.24 -4.56
CA VAL A 238 -4.67 -19.80 -5.34
C VAL A 238 -5.83 -19.45 -4.41
N GLY A 239 -6.47 -18.31 -4.65
CA GLY A 239 -7.54 -17.75 -3.80
C GLY A 239 -7.02 -17.08 -2.51
N SER A 240 -5.73 -16.75 -2.46
CA SER A 240 -5.19 -15.82 -1.49
C SER A 240 -4.94 -14.46 -2.12
N SER A 241 -4.86 -13.44 -1.28
CA SER A 241 -4.60 -12.06 -1.66
C SER A 241 -3.14 -11.71 -1.34
N SER A 242 -2.85 -10.44 -1.02
CA SER A 242 -1.50 -9.90 -0.78
C SER A 242 -0.53 -10.82 -0.03
N HIS A 243 0.71 -10.89 -0.54
CA HIS A 243 1.83 -11.53 0.15
C HIS A 243 2.61 -10.50 0.97
N HIS A 244 2.75 -10.75 2.27
CA HIS A 244 3.48 -9.91 3.21
C HIS A 244 4.75 -10.61 3.67
N ARG A 245 5.82 -9.83 3.81
CA ARG A 245 7.06 -10.25 4.44
C ARG A 245 7.38 -9.36 5.63
N VAL A 246 8.03 -9.96 6.61
CA VAL A 246 8.52 -9.29 7.81
C VAL A 246 10.00 -9.59 7.94
N VAL A 247 10.82 -8.54 7.87
CA VAL A 247 12.28 -8.65 7.95
C VAL A 247 12.81 -7.91 9.16
N LYS A 248 13.93 -8.38 9.71
CA LYS A 248 14.70 -7.72 10.76
C LYS A 248 16.03 -7.24 10.20
N TYR A 249 16.38 -5.98 10.42
CA TYR A 249 17.69 -5.43 10.07
C TYR A 249 18.08 -4.26 10.98
N SER A 250 19.37 -3.97 11.05
CA SER A 250 19.88 -2.77 11.73
C SER A 250 19.77 -1.54 10.82
N MET A 251 19.35 -0.40 11.38
CA MET A 251 19.31 0.88 10.69
C MET A 251 19.80 1.99 11.63
N GLY A 252 21.04 2.44 11.43
CA GLY A 252 21.65 3.45 12.31
C GLY A 252 21.68 3.03 13.78
N GLY A 253 21.94 1.75 14.04
CA GLY A 253 21.97 1.15 15.38
C GLY A 253 20.61 0.80 15.98
N LEU A 254 19.50 1.01 15.27
CA LEU A 254 18.18 0.50 15.69
C LEU A 254 17.90 -0.86 15.07
N ASN A 255 17.54 -1.84 15.90
CA ASN A 255 17.04 -3.13 15.44
C ASN A 255 15.58 -2.97 14.98
N CYS A 256 15.39 -2.92 13.66
CA CYS A 256 14.12 -2.63 13.02
C CYS A 256 13.48 -3.92 12.49
N VAL A 257 12.22 -4.15 12.87
CA VAL A 257 11.34 -5.15 12.25
C VAL A 257 10.36 -4.43 11.33
N VAL A 258 10.45 -4.72 10.04
CA VAL A 258 9.70 -4.01 9.00
C VAL A 258 8.83 -4.97 8.23
N ARG A 259 7.51 -4.69 8.25
CA ARG A 259 6.53 -5.39 7.42
C ARG A 259 6.29 -4.65 6.11
N PHE A 260 6.27 -5.39 5.02
CA PHE A 260 5.95 -4.88 3.70
C PHE A 260 5.28 -5.94 2.84
N GLU A 261 4.58 -5.45 1.82
CA GLU A 261 4.00 -6.27 0.77
C GLU A 261 5.01 -6.49 -0.36
N VAL A 262 4.93 -7.66 -0.99
CA VAL A 262 5.66 -7.99 -2.23
C VAL A 262 4.66 -8.35 -3.32
N ASP A 263 4.91 -7.86 -4.54
CA ASP A 263 4.01 -8.06 -5.68
C ASP A 263 4.27 -9.38 -6.40
N ALA A 264 5.54 -9.77 -6.56
CA ALA A 264 5.91 -11.02 -7.23
C ALA A 264 7.28 -11.56 -6.79
N TYR A 265 7.61 -12.78 -7.22
CA TYR A 265 8.98 -13.28 -7.26
C TYR A 265 9.48 -13.49 -8.69
N TYR A 266 10.79 -13.39 -8.87
CA TYR A 266 11.47 -13.50 -10.16
C TYR A 266 12.64 -14.50 -10.08
N GLU A 267 12.70 -15.43 -11.03
CA GLU A 267 13.69 -16.52 -11.05
C GLU A 267 14.94 -16.22 -11.90
N GLY A 268 15.03 -15.04 -12.53
CA GLY A 268 16.20 -14.67 -13.35
C GLY A 268 16.12 -15.06 -14.83
N ASN A 269 15.13 -15.87 -15.22
CA ASN A 269 15.11 -16.54 -16.54
C ASN A 269 14.32 -15.81 -17.63
N GLU A 270 13.59 -14.74 -17.30
CA GLU A 270 12.67 -14.09 -18.26
C GLU A 270 13.23 -12.78 -18.82
N GLU A 271 13.02 -12.57 -20.13
CA GLU A 271 13.48 -11.42 -20.89
C GLU A 271 12.76 -10.12 -20.48
N GLY A 272 13.54 -9.07 -20.27
CA GLY A 272 13.05 -7.71 -20.09
C GLY A 272 14.15 -6.74 -20.52
N VAL A 273 13.79 -5.55 -21.01
CA VAL A 273 14.80 -4.55 -21.34
C VAL A 273 15.43 -4.08 -20.03
N CYS A 274 16.68 -4.47 -19.80
CA CYS A 274 17.47 -3.94 -18.69
C CYS A 274 17.56 -2.43 -18.84
N ALA A 275 17.20 -1.70 -17.79
CA ALA A 275 17.55 -0.29 -17.71
C ALA A 275 19.08 -0.20 -17.82
N ARG A 276 19.59 0.35 -18.94
CA ARG A 276 21.00 0.78 -19.01
C ARG A 276 21.14 1.94 -18.02
N ASP A 277 22.29 2.06 -17.39
CA ASP A 277 22.61 3.16 -16.49
C ASP A 277 22.43 4.50 -17.24
N PHE A 278 21.32 5.19 -16.97
CA PHE A 278 21.00 6.50 -17.53
C PHE A 278 20.98 7.48 -16.37
N ASP A 279 22.16 7.97 -16.04
CA ASP A 279 22.35 9.12 -15.17
C ASP A 279 22.08 10.37 -16.00
N HIS A 280 20.90 10.96 -15.83
CA HIS A 280 20.73 12.37 -16.13
C HIS A 280 20.00 13.02 -14.96
N GLU A 281 20.70 13.91 -14.29
CA GLU A 281 20.12 14.88 -13.37
C GLU A 281 19.25 15.84 -14.17
N ASP A 282 17.95 15.76 -13.94
CA ASP A 282 17.04 16.87 -14.20
C ASP A 282 16.16 17.04 -12.97
N ASN A 283 16.15 18.27 -12.45
CA ASN A 283 15.30 18.71 -11.35
C ASN A 283 13.82 18.67 -11.77
N ALA A 284 13.22 17.49 -11.72
CA ALA A 284 11.78 17.33 -11.78
C ALA A 284 11.22 17.39 -10.36
N LEU A 285 10.40 18.43 -10.12
CA LEU A 285 9.56 18.60 -8.94
C LEU A 285 9.04 17.23 -8.50
N ALA A 286 9.42 16.78 -7.29
CA ALA A 286 9.03 15.49 -6.76
C ALA A 286 7.50 15.39 -6.76
N GLU A 287 6.94 14.77 -7.80
CA GLU A 287 5.56 14.31 -7.78
C GLU A 287 5.48 13.37 -6.58
N SER A 288 4.73 13.78 -5.57
CA SER A 288 4.45 12.98 -4.39
C SER A 288 3.65 11.76 -4.81
N PHE A 289 4.33 10.73 -5.30
CA PHE A 289 3.75 9.41 -5.48
C PHE A 289 3.61 8.76 -4.10
N ASP A 290 2.58 9.18 -3.35
CA ASP A 290 1.94 8.32 -2.34
C ASP A 290 1.12 7.26 -3.10
N LEU A 291 1.80 6.47 -3.95
CA LEU A 291 1.20 5.33 -4.61
C LEU A 291 1.22 4.19 -3.59
N LEU A 292 0.29 4.28 -2.65
CA LEU A 292 -0.19 3.11 -1.92
C LEU A 292 -0.51 2.05 -2.99
N THR A 293 0.17 0.90 -2.97
CA THR A 293 -0.27 -0.25 -3.76
C THR A 293 -1.62 -0.67 -3.16
N LEU A 294 -2.71 -0.16 -3.74
CA LEU A 294 -4.05 -0.28 -3.20
C LEU A 294 -4.69 -1.56 -3.71
N LYS A 295 -4.44 -2.75 -3.17
CA LYS A 295 -4.93 -4.00 -3.82
C LYS A 295 -6.44 -4.17 -3.86
N GLU A 296 -6.91 -4.80 -4.94
CA GLU A 296 -8.32 -5.10 -5.21
C GLU A 296 -8.92 -6.07 -4.19
N ILE A 297 -10.21 -5.88 -3.95
CA ILE A 297 -11.05 -6.73 -3.11
C ILE A 297 -11.92 -7.55 -4.06
N ASP A 298 -11.81 -8.88 -4.02
CA ASP A 298 -12.80 -9.72 -4.67
C ASP A 298 -14.19 -9.46 -4.04
N SER A 299 -15.18 -9.20 -4.89
CA SER A 299 -16.43 -8.56 -4.51
C SER A 299 -17.40 -9.52 -3.81
N ASP A 300 -17.17 -9.82 -2.53
CA ASP A 300 -18.21 -10.23 -1.58
C ASP A 300 -17.62 -10.33 -0.15
N SER A 301 -17.70 -9.27 0.68
CA SER A 301 -17.45 -9.41 2.12
C SER A 301 -17.98 -8.24 2.97
N THR A 302 -19.00 -8.55 3.77
CA THR A 302 -19.53 -7.75 4.88
C THR A 302 -18.82 -8.08 6.21
N LYS A 303 -18.92 -7.11 7.14
CA LYS A 303 -18.25 -7.03 8.45
C LYS A 303 -18.48 -8.29 9.32
N GLY A 304 -17.45 -8.74 10.03
CA GLY A 304 -17.55 -9.85 10.99
C GLY A 304 -16.90 -9.51 12.33
N THR A 305 -17.71 -9.54 13.38
CA THR A 305 -17.37 -9.40 14.81
C THR A 305 -16.65 -10.66 15.35
N THR A 306 -15.82 -10.43 16.36
CA THR A 306 -14.97 -11.36 17.12
C THR A 306 -15.70 -12.45 17.90
N SER A 307 -15.18 -13.69 17.89
CA SER A 307 -14.86 -14.51 19.09
C SER A 307 -14.60 -16.01 18.77
N ASN A 308 -13.56 -16.53 19.43
CA ASN A 308 -13.18 -17.90 19.83
C ASN A 308 -12.73 -18.98 18.81
N THR A 309 -11.44 -19.31 18.97
CA THR A 309 -10.76 -20.62 18.82
C THR A 309 -10.97 -21.39 17.52
N SER A 310 -10.35 -20.91 16.44
CA SER A 310 -9.85 -21.76 15.35
C SER A 310 -8.64 -21.08 14.71
N THR A 311 -7.54 -21.79 14.51
CA THR A 311 -6.21 -21.30 14.12
C THR A 311 -6.26 -20.21 13.02
N SER A 312 -5.93 -18.97 13.37
CA SER A 312 -5.90 -17.82 12.44
C SER A 312 -4.80 -17.92 11.37
N ALA A 313 -3.99 -18.98 11.41
CA ALA A 313 -2.95 -19.28 10.43
C ALA A 313 -3.03 -20.75 9.97
N VAL A 314 -2.82 -20.98 8.68
CA VAL A 314 -2.84 -22.29 8.03
C VAL A 314 -1.50 -22.52 7.34
N ARG A 315 -0.86 -23.67 7.59
CA ARG A 315 0.40 -24.04 6.92
C ARG A 315 0.16 -24.31 5.43
N LYS A 316 0.60 -23.40 4.57
CA LYS A 316 0.47 -23.50 3.10
C LYS A 316 1.46 -22.55 2.40
N GLY A 317 1.93 -22.94 1.21
CA GLY A 317 2.94 -22.20 0.44
C GLY A 317 4.37 -22.56 0.85
N ALA A 318 5.34 -21.83 0.30
CA ALA A 318 6.77 -22.09 0.47
C ALA A 318 7.56 -20.80 0.71
N VAL A 319 8.64 -20.91 1.49
CA VAL A 319 9.56 -19.78 1.72
C VAL A 319 10.42 -19.61 0.47
N LEU A 320 10.28 -18.46 -0.21
CA LEU A 320 11.14 -18.07 -1.32
C LEU A 320 12.25 -17.12 -0.88
N SER A 321 13.41 -17.18 -1.54
CA SER A 321 14.54 -16.32 -1.22
C SER A 321 14.18 -14.84 -1.37
N SER A 322 14.60 -14.01 -0.42
CA SER A 322 14.42 -12.56 -0.53
C SER A 322 15.15 -11.95 -1.74
N SER A 323 16.19 -12.63 -2.25
CA SER A 323 16.88 -12.23 -3.48
C SER A 323 16.00 -12.31 -4.73
N GLN A 324 14.84 -12.99 -4.68
CA GLN A 324 13.93 -13.15 -5.81
C GLN A 324 12.79 -12.13 -5.80
N MET A 325 12.66 -11.29 -4.77
CA MET A 325 11.46 -10.46 -4.61
C MET A 325 11.40 -9.30 -5.61
N ALA A 326 10.20 -9.02 -6.08
CA ALA A 326 9.95 -7.99 -7.08
C ALA A 326 8.76 -7.09 -6.70
N GLU A 327 8.90 -5.81 -7.03
CA GLU A 327 7.81 -4.84 -7.07
C GLU A 327 7.39 -4.59 -8.52
N ILE A 328 6.10 -4.37 -8.73
CA ILE A 328 5.52 -4.12 -10.06
C ILE A 328 4.85 -2.73 -10.05
N LYS A 329 5.10 -1.95 -11.10
CA LYS A 329 4.46 -0.65 -11.32
C LYS A 329 3.94 -0.51 -12.74
N ALA A 330 2.84 0.22 -12.88
CA ALA A 330 2.36 0.70 -14.16
C ALA A 330 2.59 2.21 -14.26
N LYS A 331 3.10 2.69 -15.40
CA LYS A 331 3.32 4.11 -15.67
C LYS A 331 2.71 4.49 -17.02
N ASN A 332 2.06 5.65 -17.08
CA ASN A 332 1.54 6.20 -18.32
C ASN A 332 2.67 6.84 -19.15
N GLY A 333 2.65 6.64 -20.47
CA GLY A 333 3.57 7.18 -21.45
C GLY A 333 4.56 6.16 -22.03
N THR A 334 4.88 6.31 -23.32
CA THR A 334 5.88 5.51 -24.05
C THR A 334 7.29 6.13 -24.01
N GLY A 335 7.39 7.46 -23.84
CA GLY A 335 8.64 8.23 -23.77
C GLY A 335 9.04 8.67 -22.36
N GLY A 336 10.30 9.07 -22.19
CA GLY A 336 10.87 9.63 -20.95
C GLY A 336 11.70 8.63 -20.13
N THR A 337 12.81 9.14 -19.57
CA THR A 337 13.65 8.44 -18.59
C THR A 337 12.79 8.08 -17.38
N VAL A 338 12.76 6.80 -17.01
CA VAL A 338 12.09 6.41 -15.78
C VAL A 338 12.98 6.87 -14.63
N TYR A 339 12.50 7.81 -13.81
CA TYR A 339 13.21 8.25 -12.63
C TYR A 339 13.15 7.18 -11.54
N PHE A 340 13.97 6.14 -11.70
CA PHE A 340 14.02 4.97 -10.83
C PHE A 340 14.35 5.32 -9.37
N LYS A 341 15.13 6.39 -9.16
CA LYS A 341 15.50 6.88 -7.83
C LYS A 341 14.28 7.17 -6.94
N SER A 342 13.11 7.51 -7.51
CA SER A 342 11.87 7.69 -6.74
C SER A 342 11.33 6.41 -6.10
N TYR A 343 11.61 5.23 -6.66
CA TYR A 343 11.16 3.94 -6.13
C TYR A 343 12.17 3.31 -5.17
N LEU A 344 13.45 3.69 -5.27
CA LEU A 344 14.53 3.15 -4.44
C LEU A 344 14.24 3.21 -2.94
N PRO A 345 13.70 4.30 -2.34
CA PRO A 345 13.37 4.29 -0.92
C PRO A 345 12.46 3.13 -0.53
N GLN A 346 11.43 2.82 -1.34
CA GLN A 346 10.50 1.77 -1.00
C GLN A 346 11.12 0.38 -1.13
N LEU A 347 11.92 0.17 -2.17
CA LEU A 347 12.63 -1.08 -2.42
C LEU A 347 13.70 -1.31 -1.36
N TRP A 348 14.40 -0.24 -0.97
CA TRP A 348 15.44 -0.26 0.06
C TRP A 348 14.89 -0.70 1.41
N PHE A 349 13.83 -0.06 1.92
CA PHE A 349 13.20 -0.44 3.20
C PHE A 349 12.61 -1.87 3.20
N GLY A 350 12.20 -2.37 2.03
CA GLY A 350 11.73 -3.75 1.88
C GLY A 350 12.83 -4.76 1.57
N ARG A 351 14.06 -4.31 1.30
CA ARG A 351 15.13 -5.13 0.72
C ARG A 351 14.66 -5.89 -0.54
N THR A 352 13.83 -5.25 -1.36
CA THR A 352 13.24 -5.83 -2.58
C THR A 352 14.16 -5.56 -3.78
N PRO A 353 14.83 -6.58 -4.34
CA PRO A 353 15.91 -6.37 -5.31
C PRO A 353 15.44 -6.06 -6.73
N TYR A 354 14.22 -6.40 -7.13
CA TYR A 354 13.74 -6.18 -8.49
C TYR A 354 12.57 -5.20 -8.57
N LEU A 355 12.56 -4.38 -9.63
CA LEU A 355 11.45 -3.53 -10.02
C LEU A 355 11.11 -3.76 -11.49
N PHE A 356 9.83 -4.00 -11.77
CA PHE A 356 9.28 -4.07 -13.11
C PHE A 356 8.31 -2.91 -13.34
N ILE A 357 8.48 -2.19 -14.45
CA ILE A 357 7.63 -1.04 -14.80
C ILE A 357 7.02 -1.26 -16.18
N GLY A 358 5.71 -1.53 -16.21
CA GLY A 358 4.93 -1.54 -17.43
C GLY A 358 4.61 -0.12 -17.89
N LYS A 359 5.07 0.25 -19.08
CA LYS A 359 4.74 1.54 -19.71
C LYS A 359 3.50 1.38 -20.60
N ASN A 360 2.49 2.20 -20.36
CA ASN A 360 1.22 2.12 -21.09
C ASN A 360 0.78 3.45 -21.71
N THR A 361 0.05 3.39 -22.81
CA THR A 361 -0.73 4.51 -23.34
C THR A 361 -2.19 4.10 -23.39
N LYS A 362 -3.03 4.77 -22.59
CA LYS A 362 -4.48 4.51 -22.50
C LYS A 362 -4.77 3.01 -22.26
N GLY A 363 -4.03 2.38 -21.35
CA GLY A 363 -4.20 0.97 -20.98
C GLY A 363 -3.54 -0.04 -21.90
N THR A 364 -2.94 0.40 -23.01
CA THR A 364 -2.12 -0.48 -23.86
C THR A 364 -0.68 -0.42 -23.39
N PHE A 365 -0.20 -1.52 -22.83
CA PHE A 365 1.19 -1.69 -22.38
C PHE A 365 2.06 -2.10 -23.56
N HIS A 366 3.14 -1.35 -23.79
CA HIS A 366 3.99 -1.54 -24.96
C HIS A 366 5.35 -2.15 -24.63
N ASN A 367 5.86 -1.86 -23.43
CA ASN A 367 7.14 -2.37 -22.96
C ASN A 367 7.18 -2.47 -21.43
N ILE A 368 8.03 -3.36 -20.95
CA ILE A 368 8.35 -3.53 -19.53
C ILE A 368 9.81 -3.18 -19.34
N VAL A 369 10.06 -2.25 -18.43
CA VAL A 369 11.42 -1.92 -17.99
C VAL A 369 11.74 -2.69 -16.73
N LYS A 370 12.88 -3.37 -16.71
CA LYS A 370 13.38 -4.13 -15.58
C LYS A 370 14.57 -3.41 -14.95
N MET A 371 14.58 -3.33 -13.63
CA MET A 371 15.71 -2.84 -12.85
C MET A 371 16.06 -3.82 -11.73
N HIS A 372 17.34 -4.12 -11.58
CA HIS A 372 17.88 -4.74 -10.37
C HIS A 372 18.24 -3.61 -9.38
N ALA A 373 17.27 -3.23 -8.56
CA ALA A 373 17.41 -2.19 -7.55
C ALA A 373 18.40 -2.57 -6.44
N GLY A 374 18.53 -3.86 -6.14
CA GLY A 374 19.45 -4.36 -5.11
C GLY A 374 20.90 -3.91 -5.33
N SER A 375 21.38 -3.90 -6.57
CA SER A 375 22.73 -3.41 -6.90
C SER A 375 22.89 -1.88 -6.82
N LYS A 376 21.79 -1.13 -6.64
CA LYS A 376 21.79 0.33 -6.53
C LYS A 376 21.62 0.82 -5.09
N PHE A 377 21.38 -0.08 -4.13
CA PHE A 377 21.14 0.32 -2.72
C PHE A 377 22.33 1.04 -2.10
N THR A 378 23.55 0.53 -2.26
CA THR A 378 24.74 1.14 -1.67
C THR A 378 25.01 2.55 -2.21
N GLU A 379 24.84 2.75 -3.52
CA GLU A 379 24.99 4.06 -4.14
C GLU A 379 23.89 5.03 -3.67
N TRP A 380 22.64 4.58 -3.70
CA TRP A 380 21.50 5.36 -3.22
C TRP A 380 21.63 5.76 -1.75
N GLU A 381 22.10 4.85 -0.89
CA GLU A 381 22.39 5.14 0.52
C GLU A 381 23.38 6.28 0.66
N LYS A 382 24.50 6.24 -0.09
CA LYS A 382 25.53 7.29 -0.06
C LYS A 382 24.95 8.65 -0.42
N GLU A 383 24.16 8.71 -1.49
CA GLU A 383 23.48 9.93 -1.94
C GLU A 383 22.43 10.45 -0.94
N ASN A 384 21.86 9.58 -0.10
CA ASN A 384 20.75 9.90 0.80
C ASN A 384 21.14 9.83 2.29
N GLN A 385 22.43 9.77 2.63
CA GLN A 385 22.89 9.54 4.01
C GLN A 385 22.35 10.56 5.00
N GLU A 386 22.34 11.85 4.64
CA GLU A 386 21.84 12.89 5.55
C GLU A 386 20.36 12.63 5.93
N GLY A 387 19.53 12.33 4.93
CA GLY A 387 18.12 12.02 5.13
C GLY A 387 17.90 10.73 5.93
N LEU A 388 18.72 9.69 5.70
CA LEU A 388 18.68 8.44 6.44
C LEU A 388 19.10 8.63 7.90
N ARG A 389 20.16 9.39 8.16
CA ARG A 389 20.63 9.71 9.52
C ARG A 389 19.59 10.55 10.28
N LYS A 390 18.96 11.51 9.61
CA LYS A 390 17.82 12.29 10.14
C LYS A 390 16.61 11.41 10.44
N LEU A 391 16.27 10.46 9.57
CA LEU A 391 15.20 9.50 9.82
C LEU A 391 15.46 8.70 11.10
N VAL A 392 16.68 8.20 11.31
CA VAL A 392 17.02 7.47 12.54
C VAL A 392 16.92 8.38 13.76
N GLY A 393 17.31 9.65 13.64
CA GLY A 393 17.10 10.66 14.67
C GLY A 393 15.63 10.83 15.04
N ILE A 394 14.73 10.98 14.05
CA ILE A 394 13.27 11.02 14.28
C ILE A 394 12.84 9.77 15.04
N LEU A 395 13.23 8.58 14.60
CA LEU A 395 12.80 7.32 15.23
C LEU A 395 13.26 7.21 16.69
N ARG A 396 14.48 7.65 17.00
CA ARG A 396 14.99 7.71 18.37
C ARG A 396 14.20 8.69 19.22
N GLU A 397 13.93 9.88 18.70
CA GLU A 397 13.15 10.91 19.38
C GLU A 397 11.71 10.45 19.65
N LEU A 398 11.05 9.83 18.66
CA LEU A 398 9.72 9.24 18.84
C LEU A 398 9.72 8.21 19.96
N ARG A 399 10.70 7.29 19.97
CA ARG A 399 10.82 6.25 20.98
C ARG A 399 11.06 6.84 22.37
N GLU A 400 11.97 7.79 22.47
CA GLU A 400 12.31 8.47 23.73
C GLU A 400 11.08 9.19 24.31
N VAL A 401 10.40 10.01 23.51
CA VAL A 401 9.23 10.75 23.98
C VAL A 401 8.12 9.81 24.43
N VAL A 402 7.78 8.81 23.61
CA VAL A 402 6.65 7.91 23.92
C VAL A 402 6.96 7.00 25.11
N SER A 403 8.23 6.63 25.34
CA SER A 403 8.63 5.87 26.53
C SER A 403 8.40 6.61 27.87
N LYS A 404 8.31 7.94 27.83
CA LYS A 404 8.04 8.80 29.00
C LYS A 404 6.56 9.09 29.18
N VAL A 405 5.70 8.67 28.25
CA VAL A 405 4.24 8.82 28.35
C VAL A 405 3.70 7.71 29.25
N GLU A 406 2.95 8.07 30.28
CA GLU A 406 2.39 7.12 31.27
C GLU A 406 1.60 5.98 30.63
N SER A 407 0.76 6.30 29.63
CA SER A 407 -0.04 5.31 28.90
C SER A 407 0.77 4.47 27.90
N SER A 408 2.05 4.78 27.69
CA SER A 408 2.91 4.17 26.67
C SER A 408 2.34 4.28 25.24
N ALA A 409 1.40 5.21 25.00
CA ALA A 409 0.70 5.36 23.74
C ALA A 409 0.52 6.84 23.37
N ALA A 410 0.81 7.17 22.11
CA ALA A 410 0.69 8.53 21.58
C ALA A 410 0.24 8.53 20.11
N VAL A 411 -0.04 9.72 19.59
CA VAL A 411 -0.41 9.94 18.19
C VAL A 411 0.61 10.84 17.52
N LEU A 412 1.23 10.37 16.45
CA LEU A 412 2.05 11.19 15.55
C LEU A 412 1.16 11.79 14.47
N MET A 413 1.23 13.10 14.27
CA MET A 413 0.42 13.80 13.28
C MET A 413 1.26 14.77 12.44
N TYR A 414 0.98 14.78 11.13
CA TYR A 414 1.49 15.74 10.18
C TYR A 414 0.34 16.33 9.35
N GLU A 415 0.18 17.65 9.35
CA GLU A 415 -0.97 18.35 8.71
C GLU A 415 -0.64 19.09 7.40
N LYS A 416 0.58 18.96 6.85
CA LYS A 416 1.05 19.67 5.64
C LYS A 416 0.73 21.17 5.65
N LYS A 417 0.78 21.81 6.81
CA LYS A 417 0.66 23.27 6.95
C LYS A 417 2.03 23.93 6.81
N LYS A 418 2.04 25.22 6.46
CA LYS A 418 3.28 25.99 6.35
C LYS A 418 3.78 26.26 7.77
N ASP A 419 5.07 26.04 8.01
CA ASP A 419 5.76 26.34 9.28
C ASP A 419 5.23 25.58 10.51
N GLU A 420 4.49 24.48 10.30
CA GLU A 420 4.01 23.61 11.38
C GLU A 420 4.77 22.28 11.39
N PRO A 421 5.50 21.96 12.47
CA PRO A 421 6.23 20.71 12.57
C PRO A 421 5.29 19.51 12.69
N MET A 422 5.84 18.31 12.46
CA MET A 422 5.20 17.08 12.89
C MET A 422 5.09 17.07 14.42
N LYS A 423 4.01 16.55 14.99
CA LYS A 423 3.73 16.62 16.43
C LYS A 423 3.38 15.26 17.00
N ILE A 424 3.83 15.01 18.22
CA ILE A 424 3.35 13.93 19.08
C ILE A 424 2.25 14.52 19.96
N LEU A 425 1.08 13.90 19.92
CA LEU A 425 -0.09 14.27 20.69
C LEU A 425 -0.48 13.13 21.63
N GLU A 426 -1.11 13.50 22.74
CA GLU A 426 -1.73 12.57 23.66
C GLU A 426 -2.80 11.71 22.96
N MET A 427 -2.85 10.42 23.30
CA MET A 427 -3.93 9.53 22.90
C MET A 427 -5.00 9.52 24.00
N LYS A 428 -6.12 10.24 23.81
CA LYS A 428 -7.18 10.43 24.84
C LYS A 428 -7.74 9.12 25.40
N ASN A 429 -7.99 8.16 24.52
CA ASN A 429 -8.38 6.81 24.88
C ASN A 429 -7.23 5.90 24.45
N PRO A 430 -6.30 5.57 25.38
CA PRO A 430 -5.18 4.68 25.08
C PRO A 430 -5.66 3.35 24.51
N THR A 431 -4.94 2.85 23.51
CA THR A 431 -5.18 1.56 22.87
C THR A 431 -3.94 0.70 23.02
N SER A 432 -4.07 -0.62 22.91
CA SER A 432 -2.93 -1.52 22.79
C SER A 432 -2.66 -1.85 21.32
N VAL A 433 -1.39 -2.05 20.96
CA VAL A 433 -0.98 -2.50 19.63
C VAL A 433 -1.11 -4.01 19.43
N LEU A 434 -1.11 -4.78 20.52
CA LEU A 434 -1.20 -6.24 20.52
C LEU A 434 -2.06 -6.78 21.68
N PRO A 435 -2.62 -7.99 21.54
CA PRO A 435 -3.14 -8.79 22.64
C PRO A 435 -2.10 -9.04 23.75
N GLU A 436 -2.55 -9.21 25.00
CA GLU A 436 -1.67 -9.43 26.15
C GLU A 436 -0.95 -10.78 26.11
N ASP A 437 -1.58 -11.83 25.62
CA ASP A 437 -1.00 -13.16 25.44
C ASP A 437 0.16 -13.15 24.43
N ILE A 438 0.01 -12.43 23.31
CA ILE A 438 1.10 -12.23 22.34
C ILE A 438 2.26 -11.44 22.98
N ARG A 439 1.95 -10.36 23.72
CA ARG A 439 2.99 -9.61 24.43
C ARG A 439 3.73 -10.49 25.44
N GLY A 440 3.00 -11.25 26.24
CA GLY A 440 3.56 -12.17 27.23
C GLY A 440 4.47 -13.22 26.61
N LYS A 441 4.12 -13.77 25.43
CA LYS A 441 4.94 -14.77 24.74
C LYS A 441 6.21 -14.21 24.10
N TYR A 442 6.12 -13.07 23.44
CA TYR A 442 7.21 -12.56 22.59
C TYR A 442 8.17 -11.59 23.30
N TRP A 443 7.78 -11.11 24.49
CA TRP A 443 8.62 -10.26 25.36
C TRP A 443 8.96 -10.92 26.71
N SER A 444 8.55 -12.16 26.98
CA SER A 444 9.06 -12.90 28.15
C SER A 444 10.55 -13.20 28.01
N LEU A 445 11.30 -12.94 29.09
CA LEU A 445 12.72 -13.28 29.22
C LEU A 445 12.95 -14.78 29.38
#